data_AF-U2UZB6-F1
#
_entry.id   AF-U2UZB6-F1
#
_cell.length_a   1.000
_cell.length_b   1.000
_cell.length_c   1.000
_cell.angle_alpha   90.00
_cell.angle_beta   90.00
_cell.angle_gamma   90.00
#
_symmetry.space_group_name_H-M   'P 1'
#
loop_
_entity.id
_entity.type
_entity.pdbx_description
1 polymer ?
#
loop_
_entity_poly.entity_id
_entity_poly.type
_entity_poly.pdbx_seq_one_letter_code
_entity_poly.pdbx_strand_id
1 'polypeptide(L)'
;MPIVMRLDRVMAERKITSTELAERIGTSTVNLSNIKNGKIRGVRFSTLEALCQVLNCKPGDLIDYLTPEEDAAEHELGEIREWNYGKRTSRET
;
A
#
# COMPACT_ATOMS: atom_id res chain seq x y z
N MET A 1 4.70 -5.89 11.36
CA MET A 1 3.51 -5.21 11.98
C MET A 1 2.30 -5.94 11.41
N PRO A 2 1.53 -6.73 12.17
CA PRO A 2 0.80 -7.85 11.57
C PRO A 2 -0.48 -7.46 10.83
N ILE A 3 -0.84 -6.17 10.77
CA ILE A 3 -1.97 -5.69 9.97
C ILE A 3 -1.41 -4.85 8.82
N VAL A 4 -1.72 -5.27 7.59
CA VAL A 4 -1.21 -4.63 6.36
C VAL A 4 -2.35 -4.18 5.45
N MET A 5 -2.04 -3.22 4.58
CA MET A 5 -2.98 -2.70 3.58
C MET A 5 -2.72 -3.37 2.22
N ARG A 6 -3.73 -4.05 1.66
CA ARG A 6 -3.70 -4.69 0.33
C ARG A 6 -4.26 -3.79 -0.77
N LEU A 7 -4.02 -2.49 -0.63
CA LEU A 7 -4.56 -1.48 -1.55
C LEU A 7 -3.99 -1.64 -2.97
N ASP A 8 -2.73 -2.03 -3.10
CA ASP A 8 -2.08 -2.30 -4.38
C ASP A 8 -2.79 -3.38 -5.22
N ARG A 9 -3.21 -4.47 -4.58
CA ARG A 9 -3.97 -5.56 -5.20
C ARG A 9 -5.31 -5.06 -5.73
N VAL A 10 -6.11 -4.42 -4.88
CA VAL A 10 -7.44 -3.94 -5.27
C VAL A 10 -7.34 -2.89 -6.38
N MET A 11 -6.34 -2.00 -6.33
CA MET A 11 -6.09 -1.03 -7.39
C MET A 11 -5.78 -1.69 -8.73
N ALA A 12 -4.94 -2.74 -8.73
CA ALA A 12 -4.61 -3.49 -9.93
C ALA A 12 -5.84 -4.18 -10.53
N GLU A 13 -6.66 -4.82 -9.68
CA GLU A 13 -7.93 -5.44 -10.10
C GLU A 13 -8.91 -4.43 -10.71
N ARG A 14 -8.93 -3.19 -10.19
CA ARG A 14 -9.78 -2.10 -10.68
C ARG A 14 -9.16 -1.27 -11.81
N LYS A 15 -7.91 -1.57 -12.20
CA LYS A 15 -7.14 -0.85 -13.23
C LYS A 15 -7.08 0.66 -13.00
N ILE A 16 -6.96 1.09 -11.74
CA ILE A 16 -6.89 2.49 -11.34
C ILE A 16 -5.47 2.86 -10.90
N THR A 17 -5.01 4.04 -11.29
CA THR A 17 -3.67 4.52 -10.92
C THR A 17 -3.67 5.18 -9.53
N SER A 18 -2.48 5.28 -8.91
CA SER A 18 -2.34 6.01 -7.64
C SER A 18 -2.73 7.48 -7.75
N THR A 19 -2.36 8.13 -8.86
CA THR A 19 -2.71 9.54 -9.08
C THR A 19 -4.21 9.73 -9.15
N GLU A 20 -4.89 8.94 -9.97
CA GLU A 20 -6.33 9.00 -10.15
C GLU A 20 -7.09 8.68 -8.86
N LEU A 21 -6.68 7.65 -8.12
CA LEU A 21 -7.32 7.31 -6.85
C LEU A 21 -7.14 8.42 -5.82
N ALA A 22 -5.95 9.04 -5.75
CA ALA A 22 -5.67 10.14 -4.83
C ALA A 22 -6.56 11.35 -5.11
N GLU A 23 -6.75 11.70 -6.39
CA GLU A 23 -7.66 12.76 -6.83
C GLU A 23 -9.11 12.45 -6.45
N ARG A 24 -9.60 11.24 -6.74
CA ARG A 24 -10.98 10.83 -6.46
C ARG A 24 -11.33 10.86 -4.97
N ILE A 25 -10.41 10.49 -4.09
CA ILE A 25 -10.65 10.49 -2.63
C ILE A 25 -10.21 11.79 -1.94
N GLY A 26 -9.65 12.76 -2.67
CA GLY A 26 -9.22 14.05 -2.14
C GLY A 26 -8.00 13.96 -1.21
N THR A 27 -7.01 13.11 -1.51
CA THR A 27 -5.75 13.00 -0.75
C THR A 27 -4.53 13.29 -1.63
N SER A 28 -3.36 13.51 -1.02
CA SER A 28 -2.10 13.56 -1.76
C SER A 28 -1.65 12.18 -2.24
N THR A 29 -0.98 12.13 -3.39
CA THR A 29 -0.36 10.91 -3.94
C THR A 29 0.70 10.33 -3.00
N VAL A 30 1.38 11.18 -2.22
CA VAL A 30 2.33 10.76 -1.18
C VAL A 30 1.63 9.99 -0.06
N ASN A 31 0.51 10.51 0.45
CA ASN A 31 -0.27 9.80 1.47
C ASN A 31 -0.81 8.47 0.93
N LEU A 32 -1.33 8.47 -0.31
CA LEU A 32 -1.80 7.24 -0.95
C LEU A 32 -0.66 6.23 -1.13
N SER A 33 0.55 6.67 -1.49
CA SER A 33 1.73 5.80 -1.59
C SER A 33 2.09 5.17 -0.24
N ASN A 34 1.99 5.93 0.85
CA ASN A 34 2.22 5.39 2.19
C ASN A 34 1.18 4.32 2.56
N ILE A 35 -0.10 4.56 2.25
CA ILE A 35 -1.17 3.56 2.47
C ILE A 35 -0.91 2.31 1.63
N LYS A 36 -0.63 2.48 0.34
CA LYS A 36 -0.37 1.40 -0.62
C LYS A 36 0.79 0.50 -0.20
N ASN A 37 1.87 1.09 0.32
CA ASN A 37 3.07 0.36 0.71
C ASN A 37 3.10 -0.05 2.19
N GLY A 38 1.97 0.04 2.90
CA GLY A 38 1.88 -0.35 4.31
C GLY A 38 2.71 0.51 5.28
N LYS A 39 3.18 1.69 4.87
CA LYS A 39 4.03 2.59 5.69
C LYS A 39 3.23 3.42 6.71
N ILE A 40 1.92 3.21 6.79
CA ILE A 40 1.03 3.91 7.73
C ILE A 40 0.94 3.15 9.05
N ARG A 41 0.74 3.88 10.14
CA ARG A 41 0.44 3.29 11.47
C ARG A 41 -1.05 3.01 11.69
N GLY A 42 -1.89 3.49 10.79
CA GLY A 42 -3.34 3.35 10.87
C GLY A 42 -4.05 4.19 9.81
N VAL A 43 -5.33 3.91 9.61
CA VAL A 43 -6.20 4.60 8.65
C VAL A 43 -7.48 5.07 9.36
N ARG A 44 -7.96 6.27 9.02
CA ARG A 44 -9.26 6.74 9.53
C ARG A 44 -10.38 5.99 8.81
N PHE A 45 -11.48 5.70 9.50
CA PHE A 45 -12.64 5.06 8.85
C PHE A 45 -13.21 5.87 7.69
N SER A 46 -13.17 7.20 7.74
CA SER A 46 -13.57 8.05 6.61
C SER A 46 -12.71 7.85 5.36
N THR A 47 -11.40 7.65 5.54
CA THR A 47 -10.49 7.31 4.43
C THR A 47 -10.79 5.90 3.90
N LEU A 48 -11.04 4.94 4.80
CA LEU A 48 -11.39 3.58 4.42
C LEU A 48 -12.73 3.52 3.66
N GLU A 49 -13.73 4.28 4.10
CA GLU A 49 -15.02 4.45 3.43
C GLU A 49 -14.83 5.04 2.02
N ALA A 50 -14.09 6.13 1.89
CA ALA A 50 -13.82 6.76 0.58
C ALA A 50 -13.11 5.79 -0.39
N LEU A 51 -12.14 5.03 0.10
CA LEU A 51 -11.48 3.97 -0.68
C LEU A 51 -12.48 2.90 -1.12
N CYS A 52 -13.33 2.41 -0.21
CA CYS A 52 -14.34 1.39 -0.52
C CYS A 52 -15.33 1.88 -1.58
N GLN A 53 -15.78 3.14 -1.48
CA GLN A 53 -16.71 3.74 -2.44
C GLN A 53 -16.08 3.86 -3.84
N VAL A 54 -14.86 4.40 -3.94
CA VAL A 54 -14.20 4.59 -5.25
C VAL A 54 -13.79 3.27 -5.89
N LEU A 55 -13.30 2.32 -5.09
CA LEU A 55 -12.81 1.03 -5.57
C LEU A 55 -13.91 -0.03 -5.69
N ASN A 56 -15.12 0.27 -5.23
CA ASN A 56 -16.24 -0.68 -5.15
C ASN A 56 -15.78 -2.02 -4.51
N CYS A 57 -15.33 -1.93 -3.27
CA CYS A 57 -14.81 -3.05 -2.50
C CYS A 57 -15.26 -2.95 -1.02
N LYS A 58 -14.99 -4.00 -0.25
CA LYS A 58 -15.23 -4.04 1.19
C LYS A 58 -13.93 -3.77 1.97
N PRO A 59 -14.02 -3.34 3.23
CA PRO A 59 -12.84 -3.18 4.10
C PRO A 59 -11.93 -4.41 4.16
N GLY A 60 -12.50 -5.62 4.17
CA GLY A 60 -11.75 -6.89 4.20
C GLY A 60 -10.97 -7.18 2.91
N ASP A 61 -11.25 -6.47 1.81
CA ASP A 61 -10.44 -6.58 0.59
C ASP A 61 -9.16 -5.71 0.68
N LEU A 62 -9.17 -4.71 1.58
CA LEU A 62 -8.10 -3.73 1.72
C LEU A 62 -7.21 -3.97 2.94
N ILE A 63 -7.69 -4.70 3.94
CA ILE A 63 -6.99 -4.92 5.21
C ILE A 63 -6.79 -6.41 5.39
N ASP A 64 -5.56 -6.80 5.73
CA ASP A 64 -5.18 -8.20 5.91
C ASP A 64 -4.34 -8.37 7.18
N TYR A 65 -4.32 -9.59 7.69
CA TYR A 65 -3.49 -9.98 8.83
C TYR A 65 -2.38 -10.91 8.34
N LEU A 66 -1.13 -10.50 8.56
CA LEU A 66 0.04 -11.36 8.35
C LEU A 66 0.28 -12.18 9.61
N THR A 67 0.38 -13.50 9.42
CA THR A 67 0.95 -14.41 10.42
C THR A 67 2.41 -14.02 10.73
N PRO A 68 2.95 -14.42 11.89
CA PRO A 68 4.36 -14.17 12.21
C PRO A 68 5.34 -14.63 11.13
N GLU A 69 5.07 -15.77 10.49
CA GLU A 69 5.86 -16.32 9.40
C GLU A 69 5.78 -15.45 8.13
N GLU A 70 4.59 -14.94 7.80
CA GLU A 70 4.38 -14.04 6.66
C GLU A 70 5.01 -12.65 6.90
N ASP A 71 4.89 -12.09 8.10
CA ASP A 71 5.53 -10.81 8.47
C ASP A 71 7.06 -10.96 8.37
N ALA A 72 7.63 -12.05 8.87
CA ALA A 72 9.06 -12.33 8.75
C ALA A 72 9.52 -12.44 7.29
N ALA A 73 8.77 -13.17 6.45
CA ALA A 73 9.08 -13.32 5.04
C ALA A 73 8.97 -11.99 4.26
N GLU A 74 7.97 -11.15 4.55
CA GLU A 74 7.84 -9.83 3.92
C GLU A 74 8.97 -8.87 4.33
N HIS A 75 9.39 -8.91 5.60
CA HIS A 75 10.53 -8.13 6.09
C HIS A 75 11.83 -8.50 5.35
N GLU A 76 12.11 -9.79 5.18
CA GLU A 76 13.28 -10.27 4.43
C GLU A 76 13.25 -9.81 2.96
N LEU A 77 12.09 -9.91 2.30
CA LEU A 77 11.90 -9.41 0.93
C LEU A 77 12.02 -7.88 0.83
N GLY A 78 11.56 -7.16 1.86
CA GLY A 78 11.66 -5.71 1.97
C GLY A 78 13.12 -5.24 2.02
N GLU A 79 13.94 -5.88 2.84
CA GLU A 79 15.38 -5.61 2.95
C GLU A 79 16.10 -5.85 1.62
N ILE A 80 15.76 -6.94 0.91
CA ILE A 80 16.29 -7.21 -0.43
C ILE A 80 15.88 -6.11 -1.42
N ARG A 81 14.65 -5.62 -1.37
CA ARG A 81 14.16 -4.55 -2.25
C ARG A 81 14.87 -3.22 -1.99
N GLU A 82 15.03 -2.83 -0.72
CA GLU A 82 15.72 -1.60 -0.35
C GLU A 82 17.21 -1.63 -0.74
N TRP A 83 17.88 -2.76 -0.49
CA TRP A 83 19.26 -2.97 -0.90
C TRP A 83 19.43 -2.86 -2.43
N ASN A 84 18.52 -3.45 -3.20
CA ASN A 84 18.52 -3.37 -4.66
C ASN A 84 18.25 -1.95 -5.18
N TYR A 85 17.42 -1.16 -4.48
CA TYR A 85 17.16 0.24 -4.83
C TYR A 85 18.40 1.10 -4.60
N GLY A 86 19.05 0.97 -3.44
CA GLY A 86 20.29 1.68 -3.10
C GLY A 86 21.44 1.37 -4.08
N LYS A 87 21.59 0.12 -4.52
CA LYS A 87 22.58 -0.29 -5.53
C LYS A 87 22.35 0.33 -6.92
N ARG A 88 21.10 0.62 -7.29
CA ARG A 88 20.73 1.17 -8.60
C ARG A 88 21.09 2.65 -8.71
N THR A 89 20.85 3.41 -7.63
CA THR A 89 21.19 4.84 -7.53
C THR A 89 22.70 5.11 -7.40
N SER A 90 23.51 4.12 -7.00
CA SER A 90 24.99 4.26 -6.90
C SER A 90 25.74 4.01 -8.21
N ARG A 91 25.07 3.61 -9.29
CA ARG A 91 25.68 3.31 -10.61
C ARG A 91 25.40 4.39 -11.67
N GLU A 92 24.69 5.46 -11.32
CA GLU A 92 24.32 6.57 -12.22
C GLU A 92 25.09 7.87 -11.95
N THR A 93 26.22 7.79 -11.23
CA THR A 93 27.24 8.85 -11.10
C THR A 93 28.61 8.29 -11.45
#